data_AF-A0AAN2DC85-F1
#
_entry.id   AF-A0AAN2DC85-F1
#
_cell.length_a   1.000
_cell.length_b   1.000
_cell.length_c   1.000
_cell.angle_alpha   90.00
_cell.angle_beta   90.00
_cell.angle_gamma   90.00
#
_symmetry.space_group_name_H-M   'P 1'
#
loop_
_entity.id
_entity.type
_entity.pdbx_description
1 polymer ?
#
loop_
_entity_poly.entity_id
_entity_poly.type
_entity_poly.pdbx_seq_one_letter_code
_entity_poly.pdbx_strand_id
1 'polypeptide(L)'
;MNESCPILTPAERQAQDIFEQTQEAMMAAIYAALEQASRKAAEELQAIGSEIEPPPYEYLVATAHQQLFLLLCGADRETFEGGDPEIAAHIIRNAQNISDHYWRKGQVDASSD
;
A
#
# COMPACT_ATOMS: atom_id res chain seq x y z
N MET A 1 10.61 33.31 -13.22
CA MET A 1 10.22 33.57 -11.82
C MET A 1 11.05 32.61 -10.98
N ASN A 2 11.69 33.10 -9.91
CA ASN A 2 12.70 32.35 -9.15
C ASN A 2 12.02 31.25 -8.32
N GLU A 3 11.84 30.06 -8.90
CA GLU A 3 11.42 28.88 -8.16
C GLU A 3 12.64 28.28 -7.44
N SER A 4 13.12 29.00 -6.43
CA SER A 4 14.08 28.41 -5.49
C SER A 4 13.26 27.56 -4.53
N CYS A 5 13.38 26.23 -4.62
CA CYS A 5 12.89 25.32 -3.59
C CYS A 5 13.33 25.86 -2.21
N PRO A 6 12.40 26.08 -1.27
CA PRO A 6 12.75 26.71 0.00
C PRO A 6 13.76 25.86 0.76
N ILE A 7 14.86 26.48 1.19
CA ILE A 7 15.84 25.81 2.05
C ILE A 7 15.19 25.64 3.42
N LEU A 8 14.95 24.40 3.82
CA LEU A 8 14.39 24.09 5.13
C LEU A 8 15.26 24.63 6.25
N THR A 9 14.65 25.05 7.34
CA THR A 9 15.34 25.30 8.60
C THR A 9 15.91 24.00 9.17
N PRO A 10 16.89 24.06 10.09
CA PRO A 10 17.39 22.85 10.76
C PRO A 10 16.28 22.04 11.45
N ALA A 11 15.30 22.71 12.05
CA ALA A 11 14.17 22.05 12.72
C ALA A 11 13.24 21.36 11.72
N GLU A 12 12.94 21.99 10.58
CA GLU A 12 12.14 21.38 9.52
C GLU A 12 12.83 20.17 8.89
N ARG A 13 14.16 20.22 8.69
CA ARG A 13 14.94 19.05 8.26
C ARG A 13 14.83 17.90 9.25
N GLN A 14 15.03 18.18 10.54
CA GLN A 14 14.93 17.15 11.57
C GLN A 14 13.52 16.52 11.62
N ALA A 15 12.47 17.33 11.45
CA ALA A 15 11.10 16.82 11.38
C ALA A 15 10.88 15.94 10.14
N GLN A 16 11.40 16.36 8.97
CA GLN A 16 11.36 15.57 7.75
C GLN A 16 12.07 14.22 7.93
N ASP A 17 13.28 14.22 8.48
CA ASP A 17 14.06 13.00 8.72
C ASP A 17 13.28 12.02 9.62
N ILE A 18 12.61 12.53 10.66
CA ILE A 18 11.76 11.72 11.54
C ILE A 18 10.57 11.12 10.79
N PHE A 19 9.90 11.91 9.94
CA PHE A 19 8.76 11.42 9.16
C PHE A 19 9.17 10.34 8.17
N GLU A 20 10.27 10.54 7.44
CA GLU A 20 10.81 9.57 6.49
C GLU A 20 11.18 8.26 7.20
N GLN A 21 11.97 8.33 8.28
CA GLN A 21 12.34 7.14 9.06
C GLN A 21 11.11 6.41 9.64
N THR A 22 10.10 7.16 10.08
CA THR A 22 8.86 6.58 10.60
C THR A 22 8.10 5.85 9.50
N GLN A 23 7.99 6.44 8.31
CA GLN A 23 7.32 5.82 7.16
C GLN A 23 8.06 4.57 6.69
N GLU A 24 9.39 4.61 6.60
CA GLU A 24 10.22 3.46 6.25
C GLU A 24 10.05 2.32 7.26
N ALA A 25 10.12 2.62 8.56
CA ALA A 25 9.94 1.62 9.61
C ALA A 25 8.54 1.01 9.60
N MET A 26 7.50 1.82 9.37
CA MET A 26 6.13 1.34 9.23
C MET A 26 5.98 0.38 8.04
N MET A 27 6.51 0.75 6.87
CA MET A 27 6.43 -0.10 5.68
C MET A 27 7.20 -1.41 5.87
N ALA A 28 8.38 -1.37 6.48
CA ALA A 28 9.15 -2.56 6.82
C ALA A 28 8.36 -3.51 7.74
N ALA A 29 7.66 -2.96 8.74
CA ALA A 29 6.83 -3.76 9.64
C ALA A 29 5.63 -4.41 8.91
N ILE A 30 5.00 -3.70 7.98
CA ILE A 30 3.90 -4.25 7.16
C ILE A 30 4.39 -5.43 6.30
N TYR A 31 5.53 -5.29 5.62
CA TYR A 31 6.09 -6.37 4.82
C TYR A 31 6.45 -7.60 5.65
N ALA A 32 7.08 -7.40 6.80
CA ALA A 32 7.40 -8.49 7.73
C ALA A 32 6.13 -9.20 8.21
N ALA A 33 5.05 -8.47 8.49
CA ALA A 33 3.78 -9.05 8.91
C ALA A 33 3.13 -9.91 7.80
N LEU A 34 3.18 -9.45 6.54
CA LEU A 34 2.65 -10.20 5.39
C LEU A 34 3.43 -11.51 5.17
N GLU A 35 4.75 -11.46 5.21
CA GLU A 35 5.61 -12.65 5.08
C GLU A 35 5.37 -13.65 6.22
N GLN A 36 5.29 -13.14 7.46
CA GLN A 36 5.03 -13.97 8.63
C GLN A 36 3.65 -14.66 8.53
N ALA A 37 2.62 -13.94 8.10
CA ALA A 37 1.28 -14.49 7.93
C ALA A 37 1.25 -15.59 6.86
N SER A 38 1.92 -15.38 5.73
CA SER A 38 2.05 -16.37 4.66
C SER A 38 2.75 -17.65 5.13
N ARG A 39 3.90 -17.50 5.79
CA ARG A 39 4.65 -18.65 6.35
C ARG A 39 3.83 -19.41 7.39
N LYS A 40 3.17 -18.69 8.31
CA LYS A 40 2.35 -19.29 9.36
C LYS A 40 1.22 -20.13 8.77
N ALA A 41 0.50 -19.62 7.76
CA ALA A 41 -0.58 -20.36 7.11
C ALA A 41 -0.08 -21.67 6.48
N ALA A 42 1.07 -21.64 5.80
CA ALA A 42 1.69 -22.83 5.21
C ALA A 42 2.10 -23.86 6.28
N GLU A 43 2.78 -23.41 7.34
CA GLU A 43 3.22 -24.27 8.45
C GLU A 43 2.04 -24.93 9.18
N GLU A 44 0.97 -24.18 9.46
CA GLU A 44 -0.22 -24.71 10.15
C GLU A 44 -1.01 -25.71 9.29
N LEU A 45 -1.16 -25.45 7.99
CA LEU A 45 -1.79 -26.39 7.06
C LEU A 45 -0.97 -27.68 6.92
N GLN A 46 0.36 -27.56 6.85
CA GLN A 46 1.25 -28.71 6.83
C GLN A 46 1.16 -29.53 8.13
N ALA A 47 1.09 -28.85 9.29
CA ALA A 47 1.04 -29.51 10.59
C ALA A 47 -0.21 -30.37 10.80
N ILE A 48 -1.34 -30.00 10.16
CA ILE A 48 -2.58 -30.80 10.19
C ILE A 48 -2.68 -31.81 9.04
N GLY A 49 -1.63 -31.93 8.20
CA GLY A 49 -1.62 -32.82 7.04
C GLY A 49 -2.62 -32.43 5.95
N SER A 50 -2.99 -31.16 5.87
CA SER A 50 -3.95 -30.66 4.88
C SER A 50 -3.34 -30.66 3.48
N GLU A 51 -4.11 -31.06 2.48
CA GLU A 51 -3.77 -30.91 1.06
C GLU A 51 -4.19 -29.52 0.51
N ILE A 52 -4.85 -28.70 1.33
CA ILE A 52 -5.25 -27.34 0.95
C ILE A 52 -3.99 -26.48 0.83
N GLU A 53 -3.86 -25.78 -0.31
CA GLU A 53 -2.80 -24.80 -0.50
C GLU A 53 -3.00 -23.58 0.40
N PRO A 54 -1.94 -23.04 1.02
CA PRO A 54 -2.02 -21.80 1.78
C PRO A 54 -2.45 -20.64 0.87
N PRO A 55 -3.11 -19.61 1.43
CA PRO A 55 -3.42 -18.40 0.67
C PRO A 55 -2.14 -17.81 0.05
N PRO A 56 -2.19 -17.36 -1.23
CA PRO A 56 -1.03 -16.74 -1.85
C PRO A 56 -0.70 -15.41 -1.16
N TYR A 57 0.56 -14.98 -1.25
CA TYR A 57 1.02 -13.74 -0.65
C TYR A 57 0.21 -12.53 -1.14
N GLU A 58 -0.12 -12.50 -2.43
CA GLU A 58 -0.92 -11.45 -3.06
C GLU A 58 -2.33 -11.35 -2.49
N TYR A 59 -2.91 -12.46 -2.02
CA TYR A 59 -4.20 -12.44 -1.33
C TYR A 59 -4.10 -11.68 0.01
N LEU A 60 -3.01 -11.89 0.76
CA LEU A 60 -2.78 -11.17 2.02
C LEU A 60 -2.50 -9.68 1.76
N VAL A 61 -1.74 -9.35 0.70
CA VAL A 61 -1.53 -7.97 0.26
C VAL A 61 -2.85 -7.30 -0.10
N ALA A 62 -3.71 -7.98 -0.87
CA ALA A 62 -5.03 -7.45 -1.24
C ALA A 62 -5.92 -7.25 -0.01
N THR A 63 -5.89 -8.18 0.95
CA THR A 63 -6.62 -8.08 2.22
C THR A 63 -6.16 -6.87 3.02
N ALA A 64 -4.84 -6.67 3.18
CA ALA A 64 -4.28 -5.51 3.87
C ALA A 64 -4.65 -4.20 3.15
N HIS A 65 -4.53 -4.16 1.82
CA HIS A 65 -4.90 -3.00 1.01
C HIS A 65 -6.38 -2.64 1.17
N GLN A 66 -7.30 -3.61 1.13
CA GLN A 66 -8.73 -3.37 1.34
C GLN A 66 -8.99 -2.76 2.72
N GLN A 67 -8.37 -3.29 3.77
CA GLN A 67 -8.54 -2.80 5.13
C GLN A 67 -8.02 -1.36 5.31
N LEU A 68 -6.89 -1.02 4.67
CA LEU A 68 -6.36 0.34 4.66
C LEU A 68 -7.22 1.30 3.83
N PHE A 69 -7.77 0.83 2.71
CA PHE A 69 -8.71 1.61 1.90
C PHE A 69 -9.98 1.96 2.70
N LEU A 70 -10.57 1.00 3.40
CA LEU A 70 -11.72 1.22 4.28
C LEU A 70 -11.39 2.23 5.38
N LEU A 71 -10.23 2.08 6.03
CA LEU A 71 -9.75 3.00 7.06
C LEU A 71 -9.63 4.43 6.52
N LEU A 72 -9.04 4.61 5.34
CA LEU A 72 -8.91 5.93 4.71
C LEU A 72 -10.25 6.55 4.36
N CYS A 73 -11.22 5.74 3.94
CA CYS A 73 -12.57 6.19 3.64
C CYS A 73 -13.43 6.41 4.90
N GLY A 74 -12.93 6.11 6.10
CA GLY A 74 -13.72 6.18 7.35
C GLY A 74 -14.80 5.12 7.47
N ALA A 75 -14.73 4.06 6.66
CA ALA A 75 -15.68 2.94 6.70
C ALA A 75 -15.42 2.03 7.92
N ASP A 76 -16.47 1.37 8.38
CA ASP A 76 -16.35 0.26 9.29
C ASP A 76 -15.62 -0.91 8.60
N ARG A 77 -14.60 -1.45 9.27
CA ARG A 77 -13.67 -2.41 8.66
C ARG A 77 -14.18 -3.85 8.65
N GLU A 78 -15.25 -4.15 9.38
CA GLU A 78 -15.87 -5.47 9.46
C GLU A 78 -17.09 -5.58 8.55
N THR A 79 -17.92 -4.52 8.50
CA THR A 79 -19.18 -4.46 7.73
C THR A 79 -19.04 -3.74 6.40
N PHE A 80 -18.00 -2.92 6.25
CA PHE A 80 -17.69 -2.07 5.08
C PHE A 80 -18.66 -0.89 4.90
N GLU A 81 -19.54 -0.65 5.88
CA GLU A 81 -20.53 0.43 5.84
C GLU A 81 -19.96 1.76 6.34
N GLY A 82 -20.67 2.86 6.04
CA GLY A 82 -20.39 4.19 6.63
C GLY A 82 -19.22 4.97 6.03
N GLY A 83 -18.57 4.46 4.97
CA GLY A 83 -17.46 5.15 4.30
C GLY A 83 -17.86 6.40 3.51
N ASP A 84 -16.91 7.30 3.33
CA ASP A 84 -17.02 8.51 2.52
C ASP A 84 -16.75 8.21 1.02
N PRO A 85 -17.77 8.31 0.15
CA PRO A 85 -17.63 8.01 -1.28
C PRO A 85 -16.79 9.05 -2.03
N GLU A 86 -16.68 10.29 -1.56
CA GLU A 86 -15.84 11.32 -2.19
C GLU A 86 -14.37 10.99 -1.98
N ILE A 87 -13.98 10.67 -0.74
CA ILE A 87 -12.62 10.22 -0.41
C ILE A 87 -12.27 8.96 -1.21
N ALA A 88 -13.17 7.98 -1.22
CA ALA A 88 -13.00 6.76 -2.01
C ALA A 88 -12.71 7.06 -3.49
N ALA A 89 -13.50 7.95 -4.09
CA ALA A 89 -13.32 8.34 -5.49
C ALA A 89 -11.98 9.06 -5.73
N HIS A 90 -11.49 9.87 -4.80
CA HIS A 90 -10.18 10.51 -4.90
C HIS A 90 -9.03 9.48 -4.86
N ILE A 91 -9.10 8.50 -3.96
CA ILE A 91 -8.08 7.44 -3.85
C ILE A 91 -8.05 6.59 -5.13
N ILE A 92 -9.21 6.20 -5.64
CA ILE A 92 -9.33 5.42 -6.88
C ILE A 92 -8.74 6.19 -8.06
N ARG A 93 -9.09 7.48 -8.21
CA ARG A 93 -8.51 8.33 -9.26
C ARG A 93 -6.99 8.46 -9.13
N ASN A 94 -6.47 8.56 -7.91
CA ASN A 94 -5.03 8.59 -7.69
C ASN A 94 -4.35 7.30 -8.17
N ALA A 95 -4.90 6.14 -7.84
CA ALA A 95 -4.39 4.84 -8.32
C ALA A 95 -4.45 4.74 -9.85
N GLN A 96 -5.55 5.21 -10.48
CA GLN A 96 -5.66 5.30 -11.93
C GLN A 96 -4.58 6.20 -12.54
N ASN A 97 -4.34 7.38 -11.96
CA ASN A 97 -3.31 8.31 -12.43
C ASN A 97 -1.91 7.70 -12.35
N ILE A 98 -1.58 6.96 -11.27
CA ILE A 98 -0.31 6.24 -11.15
C ILE A 98 -0.17 5.23 -12.30
N SER A 99 -1.22 4.43 -12.54
CA SER A 99 -1.24 3.45 -13.62
C SER A 99 -1.01 4.09 -14.99
N ASP A 100 -1.78 5.13 -15.30
CA ASP A 100 -1.73 5.79 -16.59
C ASP A 100 -0.39 6.51 -16.82
N HIS A 101 0.17 7.11 -15.78
CA HIS A 101 1.41 7.87 -15.90
C HIS A 101 2.66 6.99 -15.94
N TYR A 102 2.76 5.96 -15.09
CA TYR A 102 4.00 5.22 -14.89
C TYR A 102 4.03 3.86 -15.60
N TRP A 103 2.87 3.23 -15.84
CA TRP A 103 2.83 1.88 -16.42
C TRP A 103 2.37 1.92 -17.88
N ARG A 104 1.33 2.69 -18.19
CA ARG A 104 0.76 2.74 -19.55
C ARG A 104 1.65 3.48 -20.54
N LYS A 105 2.31 4.58 -20.13
CA LYS A 105 3.23 5.31 -21.02
C LYS A 105 4.38 4.45 -21.54
N GLY A 106 4.93 3.57 -20.68
CA GLY A 106 5.99 2.63 -21.07
C GLY A 106 5.56 1.54 -22.06
N GLN A 107 4.26 1.35 -22.29
CA GLN A 107 3.75 0.37 -23.27
C GLN A 107 3.61 0.95 -24.68
N VAL A 108 3.42 2.27 -24.81
CA VAL A 108 3.29 2.95 -26.13
C VAL A 108 4.66 3.05 -26.82
N ASP A 109 5.72 3.24 -26.05
CA ASP A 109 7.10 3.30 -26.57
C ASP A 109 7.65 1.92 -26.97
N ALA A 110 7.11 0.83 -26.40
CA ALA A 110 7.53 -0.54 -26.70
C ALA A 110 6.77 -1.19 -27.87
N SER A 111 5.78 -0.50 -28.46
CA SER A 111 4.97 -1.01 -29.57
C SER A 111 5.19 -0.24 -30.89
N SER A 112 6.28 0.53 -30.96
CA SER A 112 6.70 1.30 -32.14
C SER A 112 7.97 0.76 -32.85
N ASP A 113 8.39 -0.48 -32.57
CA ASP A 113 9.44 -1.20 -33.31
C ASP A 113 8.88 -2.36 -34.14
#